data_AF-A0A9X6QV88-F1
#
_entry.id   AF-A0A9X6QV88-F1
#
_cell.length_a   1.000
_cell.length_b   1.000
_cell.length_c   1.000
_cell.angle_alpha   90.00
_cell.angle_beta   90.00
_cell.angle_gamma   90.00
#
_symmetry.space_group_name_H-M   'P 1'
#
loop_
_entity.id
_entity.type
_entity.pdbx_description
1 polymer ?
#
loop_
_entity_poly.entity_id
_entity_poly.type
_entity_poly.pdbx_seq_one_letter_code
_entity_poly.pdbx_strand_id
1 'polypeptide(L)'
;MSTDQKLNDAAGVPTIVVPVITDEEKPEKSGFFSIKKKEKKPKKKKNIKNEKKEKKPKVRVPNQTISMLPFVRYEGNHIVLKNGVMDILQITTTDLNTLNESDEMLMIYQRVRFMRSYAYDYKEVSLNFPSNTSIQQEYWRKKREETQDPINHKYIDRKLFELNFLEEKRTDREFFLFIYGSNKEQLSERRRMAENHFKNSFPLVRITKEKKIDVLCVLNNQNSKL
;
A
#
# COMPACT_ATOMS: atom_id res chain seq x y z
N MET A 1 27.63 -37.42 14.89
CA MET A 1 26.35 -37.27 14.16
C MET A 1 25.90 -35.83 14.34
N SER A 2 26.07 -35.03 13.29
CA SER A 2 25.99 -33.57 13.29
C SER A 2 25.35 -33.21 11.96
N THR A 3 24.04 -32.96 11.92
CA THR A 3 23.42 -32.38 10.71
C THR A 3 22.05 -31.71 10.87
N ASP A 4 21.38 -31.72 12.02
CA ASP A 4 19.99 -31.18 12.09
C ASP A 4 19.86 -29.75 12.65
N GLN A 5 20.98 -29.08 12.95
CA GLN A 5 20.95 -27.76 13.58
C GLN A 5 21.16 -26.56 12.63
N LYS A 6 21.11 -26.76 11.30
CA LYS A 6 21.39 -25.70 10.31
C LYS A 6 20.29 -25.48 9.26
N LEU A 7 19.02 -25.51 9.64
CA LEU A 7 17.93 -25.13 8.72
C LEU A 7 16.99 -24.02 9.21
N ASN A 8 17.18 -23.49 10.42
CA ASN A 8 16.23 -22.53 11.00
C ASN A 8 16.61 -21.04 10.87
N ASP A 9 17.70 -20.71 10.15
CA ASP A 9 18.21 -19.32 10.09
C ASP A 9 17.89 -18.57 8.79
N ALA A 10 17.08 -19.13 7.88
CA ALA A 10 16.88 -18.54 6.54
C ALA A 10 15.65 -17.62 6.36
N ALA A 11 14.82 -17.43 7.40
CA ALA A 11 13.73 -16.45 7.33
C ALA A 11 13.47 -15.88 8.72
N GLY A 12 14.00 -14.69 9.00
CA GLY A 12 13.88 -13.96 10.27
C GLY A 12 12.45 -13.51 10.60
N VAL A 13 11.50 -14.43 10.60
CA VAL A 13 10.15 -14.22 11.08
C VAL A 13 10.15 -14.59 12.57
N PRO A 14 9.76 -13.68 13.47
CA PRO A 14 9.62 -14.03 14.89
C PRO A 14 8.63 -15.18 15.03
N THR A 15 9.04 -16.23 15.73
CA THR A 15 8.16 -17.35 16.09
C THR A 15 6.96 -16.81 16.87
N ILE A 16 5.76 -17.28 16.53
CA ILE A 16 4.53 -16.92 17.24
C ILE A 16 4.64 -17.49 18.66
N VAL A 17 5.02 -16.65 19.62
CA VAL A 17 4.89 -16.98 21.04
C VAL A 17 3.45 -16.67 21.43
N VAL A 18 2.63 -17.71 21.48
CA VAL A 18 1.24 -17.57 21.94
C VAL A 18 1.29 -17.19 23.42
N PRO A 19 0.68 -16.07 23.84
CA PRO A 19 0.67 -15.69 25.24
C PRO A 19 -0.08 -16.76 26.05
N VAL A 20 0.57 -17.29 27.08
CA VAL A 20 -0.11 -17.99 28.16
C VAL A 20 -0.86 -16.92 28.94
N ILE A 21 -2.17 -16.86 28.74
CA ILE A 21 -3.05 -15.90 29.42
C ILE A 21 -3.16 -16.35 30.89
N THR A 22 -2.39 -15.71 31.76
CA THR A 22 -2.73 -15.55 33.17
C THR A 22 -3.47 -14.23 33.29
N ASP A 23 -4.70 -14.30 33.80
CA ASP A 23 -5.56 -13.15 34.08
C ASP A 23 -4.88 -12.21 35.07
N GLU A 24 -4.78 -10.93 34.73
CA GLU A 24 -5.07 -9.78 35.61
C GLU A 24 -4.82 -8.44 34.88
N GLU A 25 -5.83 -7.56 34.96
CA GLU A 25 -5.92 -6.24 34.32
C GLU A 25 -5.04 -5.15 34.98
N LYS A 26 -4.68 -4.11 34.21
CA LYS A 26 -5.16 -2.72 34.41
C LYS A 26 -4.64 -1.75 33.33
N PRO A 27 -5.48 -0.80 32.83
CA PRO A 27 -5.05 0.25 31.91
C PRO A 27 -4.74 1.55 32.66
N GLU A 28 -3.57 2.14 32.40
CA GLU A 28 -3.24 3.50 32.87
C GLU A 28 -3.49 4.58 31.80
N LYS A 29 -3.95 5.72 32.31
CA LYS A 29 -4.74 6.75 31.63
C LYS A 29 -3.93 7.65 30.71
N SER A 30 -4.63 8.16 29.70
CA SER A 30 -4.26 9.19 28.75
C SER A 30 -3.90 10.54 29.41
N GLY A 31 -2.71 11.06 29.08
CA GLY A 31 -2.28 12.41 29.43
C GLY A 31 -2.87 13.46 28.47
N PHE A 32 -3.83 14.23 28.97
CA PHE A 32 -4.38 15.42 28.31
C PHE A 32 -3.32 16.55 28.26
N PHE A 33 -2.90 16.96 27.07
CA PHE A 33 -2.14 18.21 26.88
C PHE A 33 -3.09 19.39 26.64
N SER A 34 -3.14 20.31 27.61
CA SER A 34 -3.94 21.53 27.58
C SER A 34 -3.36 22.58 26.63
N ILE A 35 -4.13 22.97 25.60
CA ILE A 35 -3.85 24.10 24.70
C ILE A 35 -4.18 25.41 25.43
N LYS A 36 -3.16 26.23 25.73
CA LYS A 36 -3.34 27.61 26.20
C LYS A 36 -3.77 28.52 25.04
N LYS A 37 -5.00 29.02 25.10
CA LYS A 37 -5.53 30.13 24.29
C LYS A 37 -4.69 31.39 24.52
N LYS A 38 -4.12 31.97 23.45
CA LYS A 38 -3.62 33.37 23.45
C LYS A 38 -4.74 34.31 23.00
N GLU A 39 -5.04 35.28 23.86
CA GLU A 39 -6.03 36.32 23.66
C GLU A 39 -5.64 37.30 22.56
N LYS A 40 -6.65 37.78 21.82
CA LYS A 40 -6.55 38.84 20.81
C LYS A 40 -6.62 40.22 21.49
N LYS A 41 -5.73 41.15 21.11
CA LYS A 41 -5.90 42.60 21.35
C LYS A 41 -5.75 43.42 20.04
N PRO A 42 -6.37 44.61 19.95
CA PRO A 42 -6.90 45.15 18.69
C PRO A 42 -5.98 46.11 17.92
N LYS A 43 -6.42 46.39 16.68
CA LYS A 43 -5.81 47.15 15.56
C LYS A 43 -5.32 48.57 15.90
N LYS A 44 -4.23 49.01 15.26
CA LYS A 44 -4.04 50.41 14.83
C LYS A 44 -3.51 50.48 13.39
N LYS A 45 -4.28 51.16 12.53
CA LYS A 45 -3.91 51.61 11.18
C LYS A 45 -2.83 52.70 11.30
N LYS A 46 -1.72 52.57 10.58
CA LYS A 46 -0.93 53.70 10.07
C LYS A 46 -0.38 53.35 8.70
N ASN A 47 -0.86 54.05 7.68
CA ASN A 47 -0.17 54.22 6.40
C ASN A 47 1.16 54.94 6.67
N ILE A 48 2.18 54.64 5.87
CA ILE A 48 3.01 55.61 5.11
C ILE A 48 4.36 54.97 4.70
N LYS A 49 4.64 55.12 3.39
CA LYS A 49 5.91 55.17 2.65
C LYS A 49 6.60 53.88 2.18
N ASN A 50 6.73 53.86 0.84
CA ASN A 50 7.57 53.00 0.03
C ASN A 50 9.05 53.20 0.38
N GLU A 51 9.66 52.20 0.99
CA GLU A 51 11.10 52.01 0.96
C GLU A 51 11.39 50.81 0.06
N LYS A 52 12.21 51.05 -0.99
CA LYS A 52 12.74 50.00 -1.85
C LYS A 52 13.60 49.07 -0.99
N LYS A 53 13.02 47.96 -0.56
CA LYS A 53 13.77 46.88 0.11
C LYS A 53 14.74 46.26 -0.88
N GLU A 54 16.03 46.49 -0.65
CA GLU A 54 17.11 45.71 -1.26
C GLU A 54 16.79 44.22 -1.07
N LYS A 55 16.77 43.49 -2.20
CA LYS A 55 16.46 42.06 -2.22
C LYS A 55 17.59 41.33 -1.50
N LYS A 56 17.37 40.99 -0.22
CA LYS A 56 18.19 40.01 0.50
C LYS A 56 18.36 38.77 -0.39
N PRO A 57 19.57 38.17 -0.45
CA PRO A 57 19.79 36.97 -1.24
C PRO A 57 18.75 35.95 -0.80
N LYS A 58 17.92 35.49 -1.74
CA LYS A 58 16.88 34.50 -1.46
C LYS A 58 17.59 33.27 -0.91
N VAL A 59 17.49 33.05 0.40
CA VAL A 59 17.79 31.76 1.01
C VAL A 59 17.08 30.74 0.14
N ARG A 60 17.83 29.82 -0.47
CA ARG A 60 17.27 28.74 -1.30
C ARG A 60 16.45 27.87 -0.38
N VAL A 61 15.18 28.24 -0.20
CA VAL A 61 14.21 27.39 0.48
C VAL A 61 14.20 26.10 -0.33
N PRO A 62 14.49 24.94 0.29
CA PRO A 62 14.41 23.70 -0.43
C PRO A 62 13.01 23.58 -1.03
N ASN A 63 12.96 23.23 -2.31
CA ASN A 63 11.72 23.05 -3.04
C ASN A 63 10.77 22.16 -2.21
N GLN A 64 9.54 22.63 -1.96
CA GLN A 64 8.56 21.85 -1.21
C GLN A 64 8.31 20.52 -1.93
N THR A 65 8.07 19.43 -1.20
CA THR A 65 7.84 18.08 -1.76
C THR A 65 6.77 18.06 -2.86
N ILE A 66 5.74 18.92 -2.73
CA ILE A 66 4.68 19.13 -3.73
C ILE A 66 5.24 19.55 -5.10
N SER A 67 6.29 20.37 -5.12
CA SER A 67 6.93 20.80 -6.36
C SER A 67 7.74 19.69 -7.03
N MET A 68 8.21 18.71 -6.27
CA MET A 68 8.97 17.56 -6.76
C MET A 68 8.08 16.43 -7.28
N LEU A 69 6.96 16.15 -6.60
CA LEU A 69 6.06 15.07 -7.01
C LEU A 69 5.31 15.42 -8.31
N PRO A 70 5.13 14.46 -9.23
CA PRO A 70 4.47 14.71 -10.50
C PRO A 70 2.93 14.69 -10.40
N PHE A 71 2.38 14.24 -9.27
CA PHE A 71 0.93 14.07 -9.05
C PHE A 71 0.25 15.40 -8.75
N VAL A 72 -0.82 15.73 -9.47
CA VAL A 72 -1.57 16.98 -9.31
C VAL A 72 -2.89 16.74 -8.59
N ARG A 73 -3.73 15.83 -9.13
CA ARG A 73 -5.05 15.51 -8.57
C ARG A 73 -5.53 14.14 -9.01
N TYR A 74 -6.56 13.65 -8.33
CA TYR A 74 -7.27 12.44 -8.70
C TYR A 74 -8.62 12.79 -9.34
N GLU A 75 -8.90 12.28 -10.54
CA GLU A 75 -10.16 12.51 -11.26
C GLU A 75 -10.83 11.20 -11.67
N GLY A 76 -11.99 10.92 -11.07
CA GLY A 76 -12.78 9.72 -11.39
C GLY A 76 -12.00 8.44 -11.08
N ASN A 77 -11.39 7.83 -12.11
CA ASN A 77 -10.62 6.59 -11.99
C ASN A 77 -9.14 6.74 -12.35
N HIS A 78 -8.65 7.94 -12.64
CA HIS A 78 -7.26 8.18 -13.09
C HIS A 78 -6.59 9.31 -12.32
N ILE A 79 -5.27 9.32 -12.33
CA ILE A 79 -4.44 10.32 -11.65
C ILE A 79 -3.90 11.28 -12.71
N VAL A 80 -4.09 12.58 -12.49
CA VAL A 80 -3.56 13.63 -13.35
C VAL A 80 -2.15 13.99 -12.88
N LEU A 81 -1.19 13.93 -13.79
CA LEU A 81 0.18 14.38 -13.58
C LEU A 81 0.36 15.79 -14.14
N LYS A 82 1.51 16.40 -13.83
CA LYS A 82 1.93 17.67 -14.45
C LYS A 82 1.99 17.56 -16.00
N ASN A 83 2.44 16.40 -16.49
CA ASN A 83 2.67 16.16 -17.92
C ASN A 83 1.84 14.94 -18.42
N GLY A 84 0.53 14.95 -18.18
CA GLY A 84 -0.39 13.93 -18.71
C GLY A 84 -1.22 13.24 -17.63
N VAL A 85 -1.60 12.00 -17.89
CA VAL A 85 -2.48 11.19 -17.04
C VAL A 85 -1.90 9.79 -16.83
N MET A 86 -2.20 9.17 -15.69
CA MET A 86 -1.83 7.78 -15.39
C MET A 86 -2.97 7.01 -14.75
N ASP A 87 -2.84 5.70 -14.82
CA ASP A 87 -3.64 4.76 -14.06
C ASP A 87 -2.76 3.68 -13.43
N ILE A 88 -3.27 3.08 -12.35
CA ILE A 88 -2.62 1.99 -11.64
C ILE A 88 -3.58 0.81 -11.63
N LEU A 89 -3.09 -0.34 -12.08
CA LEU A 89 -3.77 -1.63 -12.07
C LEU A 89 -2.98 -2.60 -11.19
N GLN A 90 -3.67 -3.51 -10.52
CA GLN A 90 -3.02 -4.60 -9.79
C GLN A 90 -2.85 -5.80 -10.71
N ILE A 91 -1.70 -6.45 -10.64
CA ILE A 91 -1.41 -7.68 -11.38
C ILE A 91 -1.77 -8.86 -10.47
N THR A 92 -2.66 -9.74 -10.94
CA THR A 92 -2.93 -11.00 -10.26
C THR A 92 -1.77 -11.96 -10.49
N THR A 93 -1.19 -12.47 -9.41
CA THR A 93 -0.10 -13.44 -9.45
C THR A 93 -0.62 -14.86 -9.36
N THR A 94 0.12 -15.77 -9.99
CA THR A 94 -0.09 -17.22 -9.88
C THR A 94 1.14 -17.82 -9.20
N ASP A 95 0.95 -18.89 -8.44
CA ASP A 95 2.07 -19.64 -7.87
C ASP A 95 2.81 -20.40 -8.97
N LEU A 96 4.12 -20.16 -9.06
CA LEU A 96 4.99 -20.79 -10.06
C LEU A 96 5.25 -22.26 -9.73
N ASN A 97 5.25 -22.65 -8.45
CA ASN A 97 5.59 -24.03 -8.06
C ASN A 97 4.52 -25.04 -8.44
N THR A 98 3.27 -24.58 -8.56
CA THR A 98 2.13 -25.42 -8.92
C THR A 98 1.95 -25.50 -10.45
N LEU A 99 2.74 -24.75 -11.23
CA LEU A 99 2.55 -24.59 -12.66
C LEU A 99 3.25 -25.70 -13.45
N ASN A 100 2.61 -26.18 -14.52
CA ASN A 100 3.22 -27.11 -15.45
C ASN A 100 4.18 -26.39 -16.41
N GLU A 101 5.20 -27.06 -16.93
CA GLU A 101 6.19 -26.48 -17.84
C GLU A 101 5.55 -25.87 -19.10
N SER A 102 4.53 -26.54 -19.64
CA SER A 102 3.78 -26.04 -20.81
C SER A 102 3.03 -24.72 -20.51
N ASP A 103 2.44 -24.62 -19.32
CA ASP A 103 1.70 -23.43 -18.90
C ASP A 103 2.67 -22.28 -18.58
N GLU A 104 3.81 -22.59 -17.94
CA GLU A 104 4.88 -21.64 -17.70
C GLU A 104 5.41 -21.05 -19.01
N MET A 105 5.70 -21.89 -20.00
CA MET A 105 6.16 -21.44 -21.31
C MET A 105 5.11 -20.59 -22.03
N LEU A 106 3.83 -20.92 -21.90
CA LEU A 106 2.73 -20.11 -22.43
C LEU A 106 2.69 -18.73 -21.75
N MET A 107 2.85 -18.65 -20.44
CA MET A 107 2.90 -17.39 -19.70
C MET A 107 4.09 -16.52 -20.14
N ILE A 108 5.27 -17.13 -20.32
CA ILE A 108 6.46 -16.46 -20.87
C ILE A 108 6.19 -15.93 -22.27
N TYR A 109 5.59 -16.73 -23.15
CA TYR A 109 5.27 -16.30 -24.52
C TYR A 109 4.31 -15.11 -24.54
N GLN A 110 3.25 -15.16 -23.72
CA GLN A 110 2.29 -14.06 -23.60
C GLN A 110 2.97 -12.78 -23.07
N ARG A 111 3.89 -12.95 -22.12
CA ARG A 111 4.66 -11.85 -21.57
C ARG A 111 5.57 -11.20 -22.62
N VAL A 112 6.29 -12.00 -23.39
CA VAL A 112 7.12 -11.53 -24.52
C VAL A 112 6.25 -10.83 -25.57
N ARG A 113 5.06 -11.37 -25.86
CA ARG A 113 4.11 -10.75 -26.77
C ARG A 113 3.69 -9.37 -26.28
N PHE A 114 3.35 -9.20 -25.01
CA PHE A 114 3.04 -7.89 -24.43
C PHE A 114 4.20 -6.91 -24.59
N MET A 115 5.42 -7.30 -24.21
CA MET A 115 6.58 -6.41 -24.32
C MET A 115 6.90 -6.00 -25.76
N ARG A 116 6.59 -6.85 -26.74
CA ARG A 116 6.76 -6.55 -28.17
C ARG A 116 5.65 -5.68 -28.75
N SER A 117 4.41 -5.89 -28.32
CA SER A 117 3.24 -5.18 -28.88
C SER A 117 2.96 -3.85 -28.18
N TYR A 118 3.32 -3.73 -26.91
CA TYR A 118 3.05 -2.55 -26.10
C TYR A 118 4.24 -1.58 -26.19
N ALA A 119 4.20 -0.71 -27.20
CA ALA A 119 5.28 0.24 -27.48
C ALA A 119 5.29 1.49 -26.57
N TYR A 120 4.36 1.58 -25.61
CA TYR A 120 4.20 2.76 -24.76
C TYR A 120 4.91 2.59 -23.42
N ASP A 121 5.18 3.73 -22.76
CA ASP A 121 5.75 3.71 -21.42
C ASP A 121 4.79 3.06 -20.43
N TYR A 122 5.32 2.14 -19.64
CA TYR A 122 4.67 1.56 -18.49
C TYR A 122 5.70 1.38 -17.38
N LYS A 123 5.22 1.26 -16.14
CA LYS A 123 6.07 0.97 -14.99
C LYS A 123 5.47 -0.16 -14.19
N GLU A 124 6.26 -1.17 -13.89
CA GLU A 124 5.88 -2.24 -12.98
C GLU A 124 6.54 -2.05 -11.63
N VAL A 125 5.76 -2.23 -10.58
CA VAL A 125 6.21 -2.02 -9.21
C VAL A 125 5.72 -3.17 -8.36
N SER A 126 6.62 -3.79 -7.62
CA SER A 126 6.27 -4.70 -6.54
C SER A 126 6.40 -4.00 -5.20
N LEU A 127 5.37 -4.04 -4.37
CA LEU A 127 5.35 -3.46 -3.03
C LEU A 127 4.92 -4.50 -2.01
N ASN A 128 5.44 -4.39 -0.80
CA ASN A 128 5.03 -5.23 0.32
C ASN A 128 3.90 -4.53 1.07
N PHE A 129 2.72 -5.15 1.11
CA PHE A 129 1.56 -4.69 1.86
C PHE A 129 1.34 -5.60 3.08
N PRO A 130 0.78 -5.11 4.19
CA PRO A 130 0.40 -5.97 5.31
C PRO A 130 -0.60 -7.04 4.83
N SER A 131 -0.43 -8.28 5.31
CA SER A 131 -1.26 -9.40 4.86
C SER A 131 -2.72 -9.18 5.26
N ASN A 132 -3.64 -9.17 4.30
CA ASN A 132 -5.05 -8.94 4.57
C ASN A 132 -5.70 -10.22 5.13
N THR A 133 -5.94 -10.24 6.44
CA THR A 133 -6.63 -11.36 7.10
C THR A 133 -8.07 -11.05 7.50
N SER A 134 -8.61 -9.91 7.04
CA SER A 134 -9.92 -9.38 7.48
C SER A 134 -11.06 -10.39 7.29
N ILE A 135 -11.13 -11.05 6.14
CA ILE A 135 -12.17 -12.06 5.83
C ILE A 135 -12.08 -13.25 6.80
N GLN A 136 -10.86 -13.68 7.11
CA GLN A 136 -10.63 -14.82 8.01
C GLN A 136 -10.97 -14.44 9.45
N GLN A 137 -10.60 -13.24 9.88
CA GLN A 137 -10.97 -12.71 11.19
C GLN A 137 -12.49 -12.59 11.35
N GLU A 138 -13.20 -12.08 10.33
CA GLU A 138 -14.66 -11.95 10.35
C GLU A 138 -15.35 -13.31 10.46
N TYR A 139 -14.89 -14.31 9.70
CA TYR A 139 -15.37 -15.69 9.82
C TYR A 139 -15.23 -16.23 11.25
N TRP A 140 -14.05 -16.06 11.86
CA TRP A 140 -13.81 -16.54 13.22
C TRP A 140 -14.58 -15.76 14.29
N ARG A 141 -14.77 -14.45 14.10
CA ARG A 141 -15.63 -13.63 14.97
C ARG A 141 -17.08 -14.12 14.93
N LYS A 142 -17.63 -14.34 13.73
CA LYS A 142 -18.98 -14.88 13.56
C LYS A 142 -19.12 -16.25 14.23
N LYS A 143 -18.15 -17.14 14.01
CA LYS A 143 -18.13 -18.47 14.64
C LYS A 143 -18.03 -18.41 16.17
N ARG A 144 -17.35 -17.39 16.70
CA ARG A 144 -17.30 -17.11 18.14
C ARG A 144 -18.69 -16.77 18.68
N GLU A 145 -19.46 -15.94 17.99
CA GLU A 145 -20.81 -15.54 18.42
C GLU A 145 -21.79 -16.72 18.42
N GLU A 146 -21.64 -17.65 17.47
CA GLU A 146 -22.52 -18.82 17.33
C GLU A 146 -22.22 -19.95 18.33
N THR A 147 -21.00 -19.98 18.90
CA THR A 147 -20.55 -21.08 19.76
C THR A 147 -20.76 -20.75 21.24
N GLN A 148 -21.25 -21.71 22.04
CA GLN A 148 -21.42 -21.54 23.50
C GLN A 148 -20.36 -22.28 24.33
N ASP A 149 -19.57 -23.15 23.71
CA ASP A 149 -18.56 -23.97 24.40
C ASP A 149 -17.32 -23.16 24.79
N PRO A 150 -16.95 -23.09 26.08
CA PRO A 150 -15.79 -22.34 26.57
C PRO A 150 -14.44 -22.78 25.97
N ILE A 151 -14.30 -24.08 25.70
CA ILE A 151 -13.08 -24.64 25.11
C ILE A 151 -12.90 -24.15 23.67
N ASN A 152 -13.98 -24.11 22.89
CA ASN A 152 -13.95 -23.66 21.51
C ASN A 152 -13.64 -22.16 21.43
N HIS A 153 -14.16 -21.33 22.35
CA HIS A 153 -13.78 -19.92 22.43
C HIS A 153 -12.26 -19.73 22.59
N LYS A 154 -11.61 -20.52 23.44
CA LYS A 154 -10.15 -20.43 23.62
C LYS A 154 -9.38 -20.70 22.33
N TYR A 155 -9.80 -21.69 21.54
CA TYR A 155 -9.18 -21.98 20.24
C TYR A 155 -9.45 -20.89 19.21
N ILE A 156 -10.66 -20.34 19.18
CA ILE A 156 -11.05 -19.25 18.28
C ILE A 156 -10.26 -17.98 18.61
N ASP A 157 -10.15 -17.62 19.90
CA ASP A 157 -9.41 -16.45 20.35
C ASP A 157 -7.91 -16.59 20.03
N ARG A 158 -7.35 -17.80 20.18
CA ARG A 158 -5.99 -18.09 19.72
C ARG A 158 -5.83 -17.92 18.20
N LYS A 159 -6.80 -18.37 17.40
CA LYS A 159 -6.76 -18.20 15.94
C LYS A 159 -6.87 -16.74 15.54
N LEU A 160 -7.72 -15.95 16.19
CA LEU A 160 -7.81 -14.51 15.97
C LEU A 160 -6.50 -13.81 16.33
N PHE A 161 -5.84 -14.21 17.43
CA PHE A 161 -4.52 -13.70 17.79
C PHE A 161 -3.45 -14.02 16.73
N GLU A 162 -3.42 -15.27 16.25
CA GLU A 162 -2.50 -15.69 15.18
C GLU A 162 -2.70 -14.87 13.90
N LEU A 163 -3.95 -14.60 13.51
CA LEU A 163 -4.28 -13.79 12.33
C LEU A 163 -3.87 -12.32 12.49
N ASN A 164 -4.15 -11.71 13.65
CA ASN A 164 -3.74 -10.34 13.96
C ASN A 164 -2.21 -10.20 13.94
N PHE A 165 -1.51 -11.18 14.52
CA PHE A 165 -0.04 -11.21 14.50
C PHE A 165 0.51 -11.34 13.08
N LEU A 166 -0.15 -12.15 12.23
CA LEU A 166 0.23 -12.31 10.84
C LEU A 166 0.13 -10.98 10.09
N GLU A 167 -0.99 -10.26 10.24
CA GLU A 167 -1.21 -8.96 9.61
C GLU A 167 -0.21 -7.89 10.06
N GLU A 168 0.24 -7.93 11.33
CA GLU A 168 1.22 -6.97 11.85
C GLU A 168 2.68 -7.28 11.42
N LYS A 169 3.04 -8.57 11.36
CA LYS A 169 4.44 -9.00 11.18
C LYS A 169 4.77 -9.48 9.78
N ARG A 170 3.80 -9.98 9.02
CA ARG A 170 4.00 -10.47 7.66
C ARG A 170 3.46 -9.45 6.66
N THR A 171 4.11 -9.44 5.52
CA THR A 171 3.72 -8.63 4.40
C THR A 171 3.61 -9.49 3.17
N ASP A 172 2.56 -9.28 2.39
CA ASP A 172 2.36 -9.90 1.10
C ASP A 172 2.94 -9.00 0.00
N ARG A 173 3.62 -9.63 -0.96
CA ARG A 173 4.18 -8.91 -2.10
C ARG A 173 3.11 -8.75 -3.17
N GLU A 174 2.59 -7.55 -3.32
CA GLU A 174 1.64 -7.18 -4.37
C GLU A 174 2.37 -6.53 -5.56
N PHE A 175 1.82 -6.72 -6.76
CA PHE A 175 2.39 -6.22 -8.00
C PHE A 175 1.42 -5.26 -8.69
N PHE A 176 1.94 -4.15 -9.19
CA PHE A 176 1.18 -3.08 -9.81
C PHE A 176 1.76 -2.69 -11.16
N LEU A 177 0.87 -2.44 -12.11
CA LEU A 177 1.17 -1.89 -13.43
C LEU A 177 0.68 -0.45 -13.51
N PHE A 178 1.61 0.46 -13.79
CA PHE A 178 1.37 1.88 -14.02
C PHE A 178 1.34 2.11 -15.52
N ILE A 179 0.23 2.68 -16.00
CA ILE A 179 0.01 3.00 -17.40
C ILE A 179 -0.08 4.52 -17.53
N TYR A 180 0.59 5.07 -18.53
CA TYR A 180 0.62 6.52 -18.79
C TYR A 180 -0.10 6.85 -20.09
N GLY A 181 -0.62 8.07 -20.19
CA GLY A 181 -1.25 8.63 -21.39
C GLY A 181 -1.11 10.14 -21.39
N SER A 182 -1.11 10.78 -22.57
CA SER A 182 -1.15 12.24 -22.64
C SER A 182 -2.53 12.76 -22.24
N ASN A 183 -3.57 12.06 -22.69
CA ASN A 183 -4.98 12.43 -22.53
C ASN A 183 -5.78 11.23 -21.96
N LYS A 184 -6.95 11.50 -21.39
CA LYS A 184 -7.84 10.47 -20.82
C LYS A 184 -8.23 9.36 -21.82
N GLU A 185 -8.45 9.73 -23.08
CA GLU A 185 -8.80 8.78 -24.15
C GLU A 185 -7.65 7.81 -24.45
N GLN A 186 -6.44 8.33 -24.66
CA GLN A 186 -5.23 7.51 -24.85
C GLN A 186 -4.98 6.61 -23.65
N LEU A 187 -5.17 7.11 -22.43
CA LEU A 187 -5.03 6.30 -21.23
C LEU A 187 -6.03 5.14 -21.22
N SER A 188 -7.28 5.38 -21.61
CA SER A 188 -8.31 4.35 -21.68
C SER A 188 -7.99 3.30 -22.74
N GLU A 189 -7.48 3.71 -23.90
CA GLU A 189 -7.05 2.81 -24.96
C GLU A 189 -5.87 1.94 -24.50
N ARG A 190 -4.83 2.57 -23.96
CA ARG A 190 -3.63 1.88 -23.44
C ARG A 190 -3.98 0.91 -22.30
N ARG A 191 -4.89 1.32 -21.41
CA ARG A 191 -5.45 0.43 -20.38
C ARG A 191 -6.11 -0.79 -21.00
N ARG A 192 -7.00 -0.60 -21.98
CA ARG A 192 -7.67 -1.71 -22.67
C ARG A 192 -6.67 -2.63 -23.36
N MET A 193 -5.64 -2.07 -24.00
CA MET A 193 -4.57 -2.86 -24.60
C MET A 193 -3.85 -3.71 -23.53
N ALA A 194 -3.47 -3.13 -22.41
CA ALA A 194 -2.81 -3.87 -21.32
C ALA A 194 -3.74 -4.97 -20.77
N GLU A 195 -4.99 -4.65 -20.43
CA GLU A 195 -6.00 -5.61 -19.95
C GLU A 195 -6.15 -6.80 -20.92
N ASN A 196 -6.19 -6.54 -22.23
CA ASN A 196 -6.30 -7.59 -23.24
C ASN A 196 -5.07 -8.49 -23.35
N HIS A 197 -3.86 -7.93 -23.24
CA HIS A 197 -2.62 -8.73 -23.33
C HIS A 197 -2.40 -9.59 -22.08
N PHE A 198 -2.77 -9.07 -20.91
CA PHE A 198 -2.57 -9.73 -19.62
C PHE A 198 -3.68 -10.74 -19.27
N LYS A 199 -4.80 -10.74 -20.00
CA LYS A 199 -6.01 -11.52 -19.69
C LYS A 199 -5.76 -13.02 -19.43
N ASN A 200 -4.81 -13.63 -20.15
CA ASN A 200 -4.58 -15.08 -20.11
C ASN A 200 -3.35 -15.49 -19.30
N SER A 201 -2.56 -14.56 -18.78
CA SER A 201 -1.33 -14.84 -18.02
C SER A 201 -1.44 -14.24 -16.63
N PHE A 202 -1.40 -12.91 -16.54
CA PHE A 202 -1.44 -12.20 -15.26
C PHE A 202 -2.59 -11.18 -15.27
N PRO A 203 -3.85 -11.60 -15.10
CA PRO A 203 -5.01 -10.71 -15.24
C PRO A 203 -4.85 -9.41 -14.44
N LEU A 204 -5.17 -8.28 -15.08
CA LEU A 204 -5.12 -6.97 -14.46
C LEU A 204 -6.43 -6.66 -13.75
N VAL A 205 -6.35 -6.32 -12.48
CA VAL A 205 -7.49 -5.95 -11.64
C VAL A 205 -7.49 -4.44 -11.41
N ARG A 206 -8.67 -3.83 -11.55
CA ARG A 206 -8.87 -2.42 -11.25
C ARG A 206 -8.98 -2.23 -9.74
N ILE A 207 -8.10 -1.40 -9.19
CA ILE A 207 -8.08 -1.10 -7.76
C ILE A 207 -8.88 0.15 -7.41
N THR A 208 -9.34 0.22 -6.16
CA THR A 208 -10.09 1.35 -5.61
C THR A 208 -9.23 2.60 -5.50
N LYS A 209 -9.88 3.77 -5.36
CA LYS A 209 -9.18 5.04 -5.16
C LYS A 209 -8.27 5.01 -3.93
N GLU A 210 -8.73 4.45 -2.82
CA GLU A 210 -7.99 4.35 -1.56
C GLU A 210 -6.72 3.54 -1.75
N LYS A 211 -6.82 2.33 -2.31
CA LYS A 211 -5.65 1.48 -2.60
C LYS A 211 -4.65 2.17 -3.55
N LYS A 212 -5.11 2.96 -4.53
CA LYS A 212 -4.20 3.76 -5.40
C LYS A 212 -3.41 4.80 -4.59
N ILE A 213 -4.05 5.46 -3.63
CA ILE A 213 -3.40 6.43 -2.74
C ILE A 213 -2.38 5.70 -1.85
N ASP A 214 -2.74 4.56 -1.29
CA ASP A 214 -1.86 3.74 -0.46
C ASP A 214 -0.61 3.29 -1.23
N VAL A 215 -0.79 2.79 -2.46
CA VAL A 215 0.31 2.43 -3.36
C VAL A 215 1.25 3.62 -3.59
N LEU A 216 0.71 4.81 -3.86
CA LEU A 216 1.52 6.01 -4.03
C LEU A 216 2.20 6.44 -2.72
N CYS A 217 1.56 6.27 -1.57
CA CYS A 217 2.12 6.58 -0.28
C CYS A 217 3.33 5.70 0.03
N VAL A 218 3.15 4.37 -0.05
CA VAL A 218 4.22 3.38 0.19
C VAL A 218 5.36 3.53 -0.82
N LEU A 219 5.03 3.82 -2.09
CA LEU A 219 6.05 4.02 -3.12
C LEU A 219 6.93 5.25 -2.84
N ASN A 220 6.35 6.35 -2.34
CA ASN A 220 7.10 7.57 -2.04
C ASN A 220 7.70 7.58 -0.62
N ASN A 221 7.22 6.70 0.25
CA ASN A 221 7.73 6.50 1.60
C ASN A 221 7.68 5.01 1.98
N GLN A 222 8.75 4.29 1.64
CA GLN A 222 8.85 2.85 1.88
C GLN A 222 8.93 2.47 3.37
N ASN A 223 9.26 3.42 4.24
CA ASN A 223 9.28 3.21 5.69
C ASN A 223 7.91 3.42 6.33
N SER A 224 6.91 3.88 5.57
CA SER A 224 5.56 4.04 6.08
C SER A 224 4.95 2.67 6.32
N LYS A 225 4.52 2.41 7.56
CA LYS A 225 3.61 1.31 7.86
C LYS A 225 2.19 1.83 7.65
N LEU A 226 1.41 1.12 6.83
CA LEU A 226 -0.02 1.32 6.68
C LEU A 226 -0.76 0.52 7.75
#